data_AF-A0A7R9F8K0-F1
#
_entry.id   AF-A0A7R9F8K0-F1
#
_cell.length_a   1.000
_cell.length_b   1.000
_cell.length_c   1.000
_cell.angle_alpha   90.00
_cell.angle_beta   90.00
_cell.angle_gamma   90.00
#
_symmetry.space_group_name_H-M   'P 1'
#
loop_
_entity.id
_entity.type
_entity.pdbx_description
1 polymer ?
#
loop_
_entity_poly.entity_id
_entity_poly.type
_entity_poly.pdbx_seq_one_letter_code
_entity_poly.pdbx_strand_id
1 'polypeptide(L)'
;MIWIIGEYAERIDNADELLESFLEGFHDENTQVQLQLLTAIVKLFLKRPTDTQELVQQVLSLATQDSDNPDLRDRGFIYWRLLSTDPAAAKEVVLAEKPLISEETDLLEPTLLDELICHISSLASVYHKPPNAFVEGRGAGETVLDQSSNAIPGTGAVLEPPAVIPSQDSLIGDLLSMDIGAPSVLATPANMFNSTLPSVDLLGTGDIFGFSATPSSYTSPKICWLSADKGKGLDISGTFSRRNGQIQMDFTFTNKAMQPMLGFALQLNKNSFGLTPSGPLQVMTPLPPNMSHECSLPLATSGAIQRMEPLNNLQVAIKNNIDVFYFACVVPMNVYFTEEGQMDKRVFLATWKDIPAQNEVQFTLSNLQCNADAVVEKMQQNNVFTIAKRNVEGQDMLYQSLKLTNGIWVLNELKIQPGNPNITVSVPKRYTLV
;
A
#
# COMPACT_ATOMS: atom_id res chain seq x y z
N MET A 1 -24.73 33.20 -7.76
CA MET A 1 -24.32 34.49 -7.17
C MET A 1 -24.37 34.45 -5.63
N ILE A 2 -25.55 34.36 -5.00
CA ILE A 2 -25.76 34.37 -3.53
C ILE A 2 -24.77 33.49 -2.73
N TRP A 3 -24.46 32.26 -3.21
CA TRP A 3 -23.42 31.40 -2.62
C TRP A 3 -22.07 32.09 -2.42
N ILE A 4 -21.61 32.85 -3.44
CA ILE A 4 -20.31 33.57 -3.43
C ILE A 4 -20.33 34.67 -2.37
N ILE A 5 -21.47 35.34 -2.18
CA ILE A 5 -21.63 36.42 -1.19
C ILE A 5 -21.48 35.85 0.23
N GLY A 6 -22.19 34.77 0.57
CA GLY A 6 -22.04 34.11 1.88
C GLY A 6 -20.68 33.41 2.07
N GLU A 7 -20.10 32.86 1.01
CA GLU A 7 -18.80 32.18 1.07
C GLU A 7 -17.64 33.17 1.26
N TYR A 8 -17.69 34.34 0.59
CA TYR A 8 -16.65 35.37 0.64
C TYR A 8 -17.08 36.64 1.38
N ALA A 9 -18.05 36.56 2.30
CA ALA A 9 -18.56 37.66 3.12
C ALA A 9 -17.50 38.42 3.95
N GLU A 10 -16.30 37.86 4.15
CA GLU A 10 -15.16 38.55 4.77
C GLU A 10 -14.44 39.50 3.80
N ARG A 11 -14.56 39.28 2.47
CA ARG A 11 -13.87 40.03 1.40
C ARG A 11 -14.80 40.95 0.60
N ILE A 12 -16.10 40.91 0.87
CA ILE A 12 -17.13 41.72 0.21
C ILE A 12 -17.68 42.64 1.30
N ASP A 13 -17.46 43.96 1.16
CA ASP A 13 -17.79 44.89 2.23
C ASP A 13 -19.30 45.02 2.44
N ASN A 14 -20.09 45.12 1.37
CA ASN A 14 -21.56 45.22 1.40
C ASN A 14 -22.29 43.87 1.24
N ALA A 15 -21.75 42.80 1.85
CA ALA A 15 -22.32 41.45 1.75
C ALA A 15 -23.70 41.31 2.43
N ASP A 16 -23.97 42.17 3.39
CA ASP A 16 -25.23 42.38 4.11
C ASP A 16 -26.28 43.05 3.21
N GLU A 17 -26.04 44.28 2.74
CA GLU A 17 -26.95 45.03 1.84
C GLU A 17 -27.38 44.17 0.63
N LEU A 18 -26.42 43.43 0.05
CA LEU A 18 -26.68 42.56 -1.09
C LEU A 18 -27.60 41.39 -0.72
N LEU A 19 -27.39 40.71 0.41
CA LEU A 19 -28.25 39.59 0.83
C LEU A 19 -29.61 40.06 1.35
N GLU A 20 -29.71 41.26 1.92
CA GLU A 20 -30.97 41.91 2.28
C GLU A 20 -31.85 42.16 1.04
N SER A 21 -31.27 42.68 -0.05
CA SER A 21 -32.02 42.89 -1.30
C SER A 21 -32.57 41.61 -1.94
N PHE A 22 -31.94 40.44 -1.68
CA PHE A 22 -32.49 39.13 -2.06
C PHE A 22 -33.51 38.60 -1.04
N LEU A 23 -33.50 39.07 0.20
CA LEU A 23 -34.45 38.67 1.25
C LEU A 23 -35.80 39.40 1.12
N GLU A 24 -35.82 40.62 0.60
CA GLU A 24 -37.08 41.32 0.27
C GLU A 24 -37.96 40.50 -0.70
N GLY A 25 -37.34 39.82 -1.67
CA GLY A 25 -38.00 38.97 -2.67
C GLY A 25 -38.18 37.49 -2.28
N PHE A 26 -37.96 37.12 -1.01
CA PHE A 26 -37.77 35.71 -0.59
C PHE A 26 -38.85 34.73 -1.08
N HIS A 27 -40.13 35.13 -1.07
CA HIS A 27 -41.24 34.25 -1.45
C HIS A 27 -41.46 34.11 -2.97
N ASP A 28 -41.04 35.10 -3.77
CA ASP A 28 -41.14 35.06 -5.24
C ASP A 28 -39.98 34.27 -5.87
N GLU A 29 -38.89 34.07 -5.11
CA GLU A 29 -37.72 33.31 -5.51
C GLU A 29 -37.91 31.78 -5.51
N ASN A 30 -37.13 31.09 -6.34
CA ASN A 30 -37.18 29.63 -6.43
C ASN A 30 -36.70 28.97 -5.11
N THR A 31 -37.26 27.82 -4.74
CA THR A 31 -36.85 27.04 -3.55
C THR A 31 -35.34 26.79 -3.45
N GLN A 32 -34.65 26.57 -4.57
CA GLN A 32 -33.18 26.43 -4.58
C GLN A 32 -32.46 27.74 -4.22
N VAL A 33 -33.02 28.89 -4.62
CA VAL A 33 -32.53 30.22 -4.25
C VAL A 33 -32.82 30.50 -2.77
N GLN A 34 -34.03 30.21 -2.28
CA GLN A 34 -34.40 30.34 -0.87
C GLN A 34 -33.48 29.52 0.06
N LEU A 35 -33.22 28.24 -0.26
CA LEU A 35 -32.29 27.37 0.46
C LEU A 35 -30.86 27.93 0.48
N GLN A 36 -30.42 28.49 -0.66
CA GLN A 36 -29.09 29.07 -0.80
C GLN A 36 -28.96 30.41 -0.07
N LEU A 37 -30.03 31.21 -0.01
CA LEU A 37 -30.10 32.50 0.66
C LEU A 37 -30.12 32.33 2.18
N LEU A 38 -30.95 31.42 2.71
CA LEU A 38 -30.90 30.98 4.10
C LEU A 38 -29.48 30.54 4.50
N THR A 39 -28.84 29.70 3.68
CA THR A 39 -27.46 29.24 3.93
C THR A 39 -26.43 30.37 3.85
N ALA A 40 -26.61 31.35 2.95
CA ALA A 40 -25.68 32.48 2.79
C ALA A 40 -25.78 33.50 3.94
N ILE A 41 -26.98 33.81 4.41
CA ILE A 41 -27.20 34.73 5.54
C ILE A 41 -26.69 34.11 6.85
N VAL A 42 -26.90 32.81 7.08
CA VAL A 42 -26.31 32.11 8.23
C VAL A 42 -24.77 32.10 8.17
N LYS A 43 -24.17 31.94 6.97
CA LYS A 43 -22.72 32.08 6.76
C LYS A 43 -22.20 33.50 7.02
N LEU A 44 -22.95 34.53 6.61
CA LEU A 44 -22.64 35.93 6.89
C LEU A 44 -22.66 36.20 8.40
N PHE A 45 -23.69 35.75 9.12
CA PHE A 45 -23.81 35.91 10.58
C PHE A 45 -22.65 35.25 11.36
N LEU A 46 -22.23 34.05 10.95
CA LEU A 46 -21.07 33.35 11.55
C LEU A 46 -19.71 34.02 11.28
N LYS A 47 -19.68 35.08 10.46
CA LYS A 47 -18.49 35.86 10.10
C LYS A 47 -18.54 37.30 10.62
N ARG A 48 -19.72 37.95 10.57
CA ARG A 48 -19.98 39.32 11.03
C ARG A 48 -21.21 39.38 11.95
N PRO A 49 -21.14 38.81 13.17
CA PRO A 49 -22.32 38.65 14.02
C PRO A 49 -22.90 39.98 14.56
N THR A 50 -22.09 41.04 14.64
CA THR A 50 -22.46 42.34 15.22
C THR A 50 -23.57 43.03 14.45
N ASP A 51 -23.47 43.04 13.11
CA ASP A 51 -24.24 43.93 12.24
C ASP A 51 -25.38 43.20 11.49
N THR A 52 -25.43 41.86 11.60
CA THR A 52 -26.26 40.99 10.76
C THR A 52 -27.27 40.14 11.56
N GLN A 53 -27.39 40.42 12.87
CA GLN A 53 -28.28 39.70 13.79
C GLN A 53 -29.77 39.86 13.45
N GLU A 54 -30.19 40.98 12.86
CA GLU A 54 -31.58 41.19 12.42
C GLU A 54 -31.90 40.37 11.17
N LEU A 55 -31.04 40.46 10.14
CA LEU A 55 -31.14 39.72 8.88
C LEU A 55 -31.22 38.19 9.07
N VAL A 56 -30.42 37.63 9.99
CA VAL A 56 -30.47 36.19 10.28
C VAL A 56 -31.75 35.76 11.01
N GLN A 57 -32.32 36.60 11.88
CA GLN A 57 -33.61 36.34 12.51
C GLN A 57 -34.76 36.41 11.49
N GLN A 58 -34.72 37.38 10.58
CA GLN A 58 -35.72 37.56 9.53
C GLN A 58 -35.78 36.35 8.59
N VAL A 59 -34.65 35.91 8.02
CA VAL A 59 -34.64 34.72 7.14
C VAL A 59 -35.00 33.44 7.87
N LEU A 60 -34.63 33.29 9.15
CA LEU A 60 -35.03 32.15 9.97
C LEU A 60 -36.53 32.14 10.27
N SER A 61 -37.16 33.30 10.48
CA SER A 61 -38.62 33.40 10.61
C SER A 61 -39.32 32.99 9.31
N LEU A 62 -38.94 33.60 8.18
CA LEU A 62 -39.51 33.33 6.86
C LEU A 62 -39.36 31.84 6.46
N ALA A 63 -38.22 31.23 6.77
CA ALA A 63 -37.99 29.81 6.51
C ALA A 63 -38.76 28.86 7.45
N THR A 64 -38.97 29.21 8.73
CA THR A 64 -39.56 28.29 9.72
C THR A 64 -41.06 28.46 9.93
N GLN A 65 -41.61 29.66 9.74
CA GLN A 65 -43.01 30.00 9.93
C GLN A 65 -43.74 30.06 8.58
N ASP A 66 -43.25 30.92 7.68
CA ASP A 66 -43.97 31.39 6.48
C ASP A 66 -43.71 30.56 5.20
N SER A 67 -42.84 29.54 5.26
CA SER A 67 -42.53 28.68 4.10
C SER A 67 -43.25 27.33 4.12
N ASP A 68 -44.06 27.07 3.09
CA ASP A 68 -44.71 25.76 2.87
C ASP A 68 -43.73 24.64 2.46
N ASN A 69 -42.46 24.94 2.16
CA ASN A 69 -41.50 23.92 1.74
C ASN A 69 -40.88 23.18 2.95
N PRO A 70 -40.96 21.83 3.01
CA PRO A 70 -40.48 21.08 4.16
C PRO A 70 -38.95 21.09 4.31
N ASP A 71 -38.21 21.05 3.21
CA ASP A 71 -36.74 20.99 3.22
C ASP A 71 -36.14 22.32 3.71
N LEU A 72 -36.73 23.44 3.28
CA LEU A 72 -36.36 24.78 3.74
C LEU A 72 -36.71 24.98 5.22
N ARG A 73 -37.87 24.48 5.66
CA ARG A 73 -38.33 24.55 7.05
C ARG A 73 -37.47 23.72 8.00
N ASP A 74 -37.11 22.48 7.63
CA ASP A 74 -36.21 21.64 8.42
C ASP A 74 -34.79 22.24 8.49
N ARG A 75 -34.24 22.68 7.35
CA ARG A 75 -32.93 23.36 7.31
C ARG A 75 -32.91 24.64 8.15
N GLY A 76 -34.02 25.40 8.16
CA GLY A 76 -34.22 26.54 9.04
C GLY A 76 -34.17 26.14 10.53
N PHE A 77 -34.88 25.09 10.93
CA PHE A 77 -34.82 24.59 12.31
C PHE A 77 -33.46 24.00 12.70
N ILE A 78 -32.73 23.38 11.77
CA ILE A 78 -31.35 22.92 11.99
C ILE A 78 -30.46 24.13 12.30
N TYR A 79 -30.44 25.16 11.44
CA TYR A 79 -29.65 26.37 11.69
C TYR A 79 -30.08 27.11 12.97
N TRP A 80 -31.39 27.21 13.26
CA TRP A 80 -31.89 27.79 14.50
C TRP A 80 -31.31 27.08 15.73
N ARG A 81 -31.42 25.74 15.79
CA ARG A 81 -30.92 24.94 16.92
C ARG A 81 -29.41 25.05 17.06
N LEU A 82 -28.68 25.00 15.95
CA LEU A 82 -27.22 25.09 15.89
C LEU A 82 -26.74 26.42 16.49
N LEU A 83 -27.26 27.55 15.98
CA LEU A 83 -26.94 28.91 16.47
C LEU A 83 -27.39 29.15 17.92
N SER A 84 -28.50 28.56 18.34
CA SER A 84 -29.04 28.72 19.71
C SER A 84 -28.35 27.86 20.77
N THR A 85 -27.63 26.81 20.36
CA THR A 85 -27.03 25.82 21.28
C THR A 85 -25.53 26.04 21.44
N ASP A 86 -24.79 26.18 20.33
CA ASP A 86 -23.36 26.48 20.35
C ASP A 86 -22.91 27.18 19.06
N PRO A 87 -22.68 28.51 19.11
CA PRO A 87 -22.11 29.28 18.00
C PRO A 87 -20.72 28.80 17.53
N ALA A 88 -19.94 28.12 18.37
CA ALA A 88 -18.62 27.59 17.99
C ALA A 88 -18.77 26.35 17.09
N ALA A 89 -19.48 25.32 17.54
CA ALA A 89 -19.83 24.17 16.69
C ALA A 89 -20.63 24.60 15.44
N ALA A 90 -21.46 25.64 15.54
CA ALA A 90 -22.15 26.20 14.37
C ALA A 90 -21.18 26.71 13.30
N LYS A 91 -20.07 27.33 13.71
CA LYS A 91 -19.03 27.81 12.79
C LYS A 91 -18.33 26.65 12.10
N GLU A 92 -17.88 25.65 12.86
CA GLU A 92 -17.21 24.46 12.31
C GLU A 92 -18.10 23.70 11.30
N VAL A 93 -19.38 23.49 11.61
CA VAL A 93 -20.31 22.73 10.75
C VAL A 93 -20.69 23.50 9.47
N VAL A 94 -20.86 24.83 9.54
CA VAL A 94 -21.39 25.62 8.40
C VAL A 94 -20.27 26.25 7.55
N LEU A 95 -19.09 26.47 8.12
CA LEU A 95 -17.89 26.96 7.42
C LEU A 95 -16.84 25.86 7.17
N ALA A 96 -17.19 24.58 7.38
CA ALA A 96 -16.36 23.44 7.03
C ALA A 96 -15.72 23.56 5.64
N GLU A 97 -14.44 23.22 5.54
CA GLU A 97 -13.72 23.19 4.27
C GLU A 97 -14.41 22.21 3.30
N LYS A 98 -14.76 22.70 2.12
CA LYS A 98 -15.38 21.86 1.10
C LYS A 98 -14.29 21.01 0.45
N PRO A 99 -14.52 19.71 0.19
CA PRO A 99 -13.58 18.92 -0.59
C PRO A 99 -13.34 19.61 -1.94
N LEU A 100 -12.08 19.66 -2.36
CA LEU A 100 -11.71 20.24 -3.64
C LEU A 100 -12.47 19.53 -4.76
N ILE A 101 -13.15 20.30 -5.61
CA ILE A 101 -13.78 19.77 -6.81
C ILE A 101 -12.67 19.50 -7.81
N SER A 102 -12.13 18.28 -7.77
CA SER A 102 -11.16 17.79 -8.75
C SER A 102 -11.83 17.67 -10.11
N GLU A 103 -11.28 18.32 -11.11
CA GLU A 103 -11.70 18.17 -12.52
C GLU A 103 -11.11 16.86 -13.07
N GLU A 104 -11.59 15.72 -12.56
CA GLU A 104 -11.09 14.37 -12.91
C GLU A 104 -11.15 14.08 -14.43
N THR A 105 -12.02 14.78 -15.17
CA THR A 105 -12.15 14.74 -16.63
C THR A 105 -10.86 15.12 -17.35
N ASP A 106 -10.09 16.08 -16.83
CA ASP A 106 -8.87 16.63 -17.47
C ASP A 106 -7.58 15.94 -17.01
N LEU A 107 -7.68 14.96 -16.09
CA LEU A 107 -6.55 14.19 -15.55
C LEU A 107 -6.37 12.81 -16.22
N LEU A 108 -7.13 12.51 -17.27
CA LEU A 108 -7.00 11.29 -18.05
C LEU A 108 -5.77 11.36 -18.96
N GLU A 109 -4.88 10.35 -18.90
CA GLU A 109 -3.77 10.25 -19.84
C GLU A 109 -4.31 10.18 -21.28
N PRO A 110 -3.78 10.93 -22.26
CA PRO A 110 -4.33 10.95 -23.63
C PRO A 110 -4.48 9.57 -24.28
N THR A 111 -3.57 8.65 -23.96
CA THR A 111 -3.59 7.24 -24.39
C THR A 111 -4.83 6.48 -23.86
N LEU A 112 -5.17 6.69 -22.59
CA LEU A 112 -6.38 6.15 -21.97
C LEU A 112 -7.63 6.87 -22.50
N LEU A 113 -7.55 8.18 -22.75
CA LEU A 113 -8.66 8.93 -23.35
C LEU A 113 -9.01 8.39 -24.75
N ASP A 114 -8.01 8.11 -25.59
CA ASP A 114 -8.21 7.49 -26.91
C ASP A 114 -8.83 6.08 -26.80
N GLU A 115 -8.36 5.23 -25.86
CA GLU A 115 -8.99 3.91 -25.61
C GLU A 115 -10.45 4.05 -25.12
N LEU A 116 -10.73 5.02 -24.25
CA LEU A 116 -12.07 5.30 -23.74
C LEU A 116 -12.99 5.90 -24.82
N ILE A 117 -12.45 6.66 -25.79
CA ILE A 117 -13.19 7.17 -26.96
C ILE A 117 -13.68 6.01 -27.84
N CYS A 118 -12.90 4.94 -28.00
CA CYS A 118 -13.35 3.71 -28.65
C CYS A 118 -14.48 2.97 -27.89
N HIS A 119 -14.71 3.33 -26.62
CA HIS A 119 -15.63 2.62 -25.71
C HIS A 119 -16.63 3.54 -25.00
N ILE A 120 -16.97 4.70 -25.58
CA ILE A 120 -17.93 5.68 -25.01
C ILE A 120 -19.30 5.10 -24.59
N SER A 121 -19.76 4.03 -25.25
CA SER A 121 -21.03 3.35 -24.99
C SER A 121 -20.93 2.17 -24.01
N SER A 122 -19.78 1.98 -23.36
CA SER A 122 -19.50 0.91 -22.40
C SER A 122 -19.36 1.46 -20.98
N LEU A 123 -19.35 0.59 -19.97
CA LEU A 123 -19.02 0.98 -18.59
C LEU A 123 -17.59 1.55 -18.46
N ALA A 124 -16.71 1.25 -19.41
CA ALA A 124 -15.34 1.78 -19.49
C ALA A 124 -15.29 3.31 -19.37
N SER A 125 -16.08 4.02 -20.18
CA SER A 125 -16.15 5.49 -20.17
C SER A 125 -16.73 6.07 -18.88
N VAL A 126 -17.63 5.33 -18.21
CA VAL A 126 -18.36 5.77 -17.01
C VAL A 126 -17.50 5.68 -15.74
N TYR A 127 -16.59 4.70 -15.65
CA TYR A 127 -15.66 4.57 -14.51
C TYR A 127 -14.21 4.95 -14.86
N HIS A 128 -13.98 5.62 -16.00
CA HIS A 128 -12.67 6.09 -16.47
C HIS A 128 -11.58 5.00 -16.46
N LYS A 129 -11.93 3.79 -16.91
CA LYS A 129 -11.06 2.60 -16.88
C LYS A 129 -11.11 1.83 -18.19
N PRO A 130 -10.00 1.23 -18.64
CA PRO A 130 -10.01 0.41 -19.86
C PRO A 130 -10.94 -0.79 -19.69
N PRO A 131 -11.59 -1.32 -20.76
CA PRO A 131 -12.52 -2.45 -20.66
C PRO A 131 -11.95 -3.69 -19.96
N ASN A 132 -10.63 -3.89 -20.08
CA ASN A 132 -9.88 -4.95 -19.41
C ASN A 132 -10.03 -4.94 -17.87
N ALA A 133 -10.26 -3.78 -17.26
CA ALA A 133 -10.44 -3.62 -15.81
C ALA A 133 -11.80 -4.14 -15.28
N PHE A 134 -12.72 -4.52 -16.16
CA PHE A 134 -14.06 -5.01 -15.79
C PHE A 134 -14.23 -6.52 -15.93
N VAL A 135 -13.26 -7.21 -16.56
CA VAL A 135 -13.37 -8.62 -16.95
C VAL A 135 -12.20 -9.43 -16.39
N GLU A 136 -12.08 -9.47 -15.06
CA GLU A 136 -11.28 -10.50 -14.41
C GLU A 136 -11.86 -11.89 -14.72
N GLY A 137 -11.20 -12.65 -15.60
CA GLY A 137 -11.42 -14.09 -15.73
C GLY A 137 -12.27 -14.60 -16.90
N ARG A 138 -12.24 -13.96 -18.09
CA ARG A 138 -12.43 -14.62 -19.41
C ARG A 138 -11.97 -13.72 -20.56
N GLY A 139 -10.89 -14.10 -21.23
CA GLY A 139 -10.34 -13.33 -22.35
C GLY A 139 -11.05 -13.58 -23.68
N ALA A 140 -11.22 -12.52 -24.48
CA ALA A 140 -11.58 -12.59 -25.89
C ALA A 140 -11.12 -11.31 -26.64
N GLY A 141 -10.44 -11.48 -27.76
CA GLY A 141 -10.30 -10.46 -28.81
C GLY A 141 -9.42 -9.24 -28.52
N GLU A 142 -8.15 -9.28 -28.95
CA GLU A 142 -7.48 -8.06 -29.39
C GLU A 142 -8.21 -7.48 -30.61
N THR A 143 -8.21 -6.16 -30.76
CA THR A 143 -8.35 -5.51 -32.08
C THR A 143 -7.47 -4.26 -32.08
N VAL A 144 -6.19 -4.48 -32.39
CA VAL A 144 -5.18 -3.42 -32.45
C VAL A 144 -5.37 -2.57 -33.71
N LEU A 145 -5.37 -1.25 -33.54
CA LEU A 145 -4.86 -0.30 -34.53
C LEU A 145 -3.92 0.68 -33.81
N ASP A 146 -2.86 1.09 -34.50
CA ASP A 146 -1.65 1.68 -33.91
C ASP A 146 -1.24 2.96 -34.66
N GLN A 147 -0.93 4.04 -33.93
CA GLN A 147 0.11 5.03 -34.30
C GLN A 147 0.35 6.11 -33.20
N SER A 148 1.57 6.10 -32.61
CA SER A 148 2.48 7.26 -32.37
C SER A 148 1.91 8.65 -31.96
N SER A 149 2.42 9.41 -30.96
CA SER A 149 3.79 9.51 -30.41
C SER A 149 3.96 10.51 -29.22
N ASN A 150 4.98 10.27 -28.36
CA ASN A 150 5.83 11.23 -27.61
C ASN A 150 5.27 12.27 -26.58
N ALA A 151 5.56 11.98 -25.28
CA ALA A 151 6.29 12.83 -24.29
C ALA A 151 5.62 13.99 -23.47
N ILE A 152 5.36 13.73 -22.17
CA ILE A 152 6.02 14.26 -20.92
C ILE A 152 6.45 15.76 -20.87
N PRO A 153 6.34 16.56 -19.76
CA PRO A 153 5.99 16.31 -18.32
C PRO A 153 4.83 17.23 -17.78
N GLY A 154 4.44 17.38 -16.48
CA GLY A 154 4.77 16.74 -15.17
C GLY A 154 4.64 17.70 -13.93
N THR A 155 4.59 17.17 -12.68
CA THR A 155 4.56 17.84 -11.32
C THR A 155 3.25 18.56 -10.88
N GLY A 156 2.84 18.70 -9.58
CA GLY A 156 3.31 18.18 -8.26
C GLY A 156 2.66 18.87 -6.99
N ALA A 157 2.96 18.40 -5.75
CA ALA A 157 2.72 18.98 -4.36
C ALA A 157 1.33 18.82 -3.61
N VAL A 158 1.20 18.11 -2.44
CA VAL A 158 1.11 18.45 -0.94
C VAL A 158 0.06 19.49 -0.47
N LEU A 159 -0.60 19.48 0.73
CA LEU A 159 -0.37 19.00 2.15
C LEU A 159 -1.50 18.02 2.68
N GLU A 160 -1.84 17.64 3.95
CA GLU A 160 -1.73 18.06 5.40
C GLU A 160 -2.57 19.29 5.87
N PRO A 161 -3.16 19.44 7.12
CA PRO A 161 -3.04 18.69 8.43
C PRO A 161 -4.45 18.41 9.12
N PRO A 162 -4.73 18.47 10.48
CA PRO A 162 -3.98 18.35 11.76
C PRO A 162 -4.55 17.29 12.78
N ALA A 163 -4.15 17.31 14.07
CA ALA A 163 -4.40 16.27 15.10
C ALA A 163 -4.74 16.78 16.53
N VAL A 164 -5.08 15.86 17.48
CA VAL A 164 -5.27 16.12 18.94
C VAL A 164 -4.64 15.01 19.80
N ILE A 165 -4.22 15.32 21.03
CA ILE A 165 -3.39 14.51 21.96
C ILE A 165 -4.10 14.35 23.33
N PRO A 166 -3.78 13.33 24.14
CA PRO A 166 -3.42 13.62 25.54
C PRO A 166 -2.12 12.93 26.01
N SER A 167 -1.52 13.46 27.08
CA SER A 167 -0.12 13.23 27.48
C SER A 167 0.04 12.41 28.78
N GLN A 168 1.23 11.84 28.98
CA GLN A 168 1.68 11.32 30.28
C GLN A 168 3.16 11.64 30.52
N ASP A 169 3.47 12.13 31.73
CA ASP A 169 4.82 12.40 32.21
C ASP A 169 5.05 11.62 33.52
N SER A 170 5.62 10.41 33.39
CA SER A 170 5.95 9.48 34.49
C SER A 170 6.77 8.28 33.97
N LEU A 171 7.26 7.45 34.89
CA LEU A 171 7.98 6.18 34.62
C LEU A 171 9.41 6.26 34.06
N ILE A 172 10.19 7.27 34.47
CA ILE A 172 11.67 7.22 34.42
C ILE A 172 12.26 6.32 35.55
N GLY A 173 11.43 5.89 36.51
CA GLY A 173 11.89 5.36 37.81
C GLY A 173 12.32 3.89 37.91
N ASP A 174 11.96 3.00 36.98
CA ASP A 174 12.09 1.54 37.19
C ASP A 174 12.82 0.82 36.04
N LEU A 175 14.15 0.96 36.02
CA LEU A 175 15.01 0.45 34.94
C LEU A 175 16.29 -0.26 35.46
N LEU A 176 16.31 -0.69 36.73
CA LEU A 176 17.51 -1.17 37.42
C LEU A 176 17.37 -2.49 38.21
N SER A 177 16.29 -3.26 38.00
CA SER A 177 16.08 -4.55 38.67
C SER A 177 15.65 -5.67 37.72
N MET A 178 16.63 -6.33 37.09
CA MET A 178 16.76 -7.80 36.97
C MET A 178 17.91 -8.15 36.00
N ASP A 179 19.08 -8.41 36.57
CA ASP A 179 20.15 -9.19 35.94
C ASP A 179 19.78 -10.69 35.96
N ILE A 180 20.16 -11.43 34.91
CA ILE A 180 20.54 -12.85 35.00
C ILE A 180 21.27 -13.29 33.71
N GLY A 181 22.58 -13.51 33.86
CA GLY A 181 23.25 -14.77 33.52
C GLY A 181 23.15 -15.34 32.10
N ALA A 182 24.13 -15.01 31.26
CA ALA A 182 24.54 -15.86 30.15
C ALA A 182 25.77 -16.72 30.54
N PRO A 183 25.85 -18.00 30.15
CA PRO A 183 27.07 -18.79 30.17
C PRO A 183 27.75 -18.84 28.78
N SER A 184 29.07 -18.95 28.76
CA SER A 184 29.91 -19.06 27.56
C SER A 184 30.75 -20.37 27.59
N VAL A 185 31.74 -20.48 26.70
CA VAL A 185 32.72 -21.60 26.53
C VAL A 185 32.16 -22.87 25.86
N LEU A 186 32.94 -23.71 25.15
CA LEU A 186 34.40 -23.82 24.93
C LEU A 186 34.67 -24.28 23.46
N ALA A 187 35.91 -24.63 23.07
CA ALA A 187 36.32 -24.78 21.67
C ALA A 187 37.17 -26.05 21.36
N THR A 188 37.10 -26.49 20.08
CA THR A 188 38.02 -27.40 19.33
C THR A 188 38.19 -28.85 19.88
N PRO A 189 38.77 -29.83 19.12
CA PRO A 189 39.41 -29.77 17.79
C PRO A 189 38.80 -30.71 16.71
N ALA A 190 39.47 -30.80 15.56
CA ALA A 190 39.04 -31.56 14.38
C ALA A 190 39.50 -33.03 14.37
N ASN A 191 38.89 -33.86 13.51
CA ASN A 191 39.57 -35.03 12.93
C ASN A 191 39.00 -35.40 11.55
N MET A 192 39.79 -36.11 10.74
CA MET A 192 39.46 -36.49 9.35
C MET A 192 38.85 -37.90 9.26
N PHE A 193 37.93 -38.16 8.32
CA PHE A 193 37.90 -39.42 7.55
C PHE A 193 37.12 -39.27 6.22
N ASN A 194 37.33 -40.19 5.29
CA ASN A 194 36.78 -40.18 3.92
C ASN A 194 36.41 -41.59 3.45
N SER A 195 35.18 -41.81 2.95
CA SER A 195 34.79 -43.03 2.22
C SER A 195 33.46 -42.90 1.44
N THR A 196 33.58 -42.53 0.17
CA THR A 196 32.91 -43.16 -1.01
C THR A 196 31.60 -43.98 -0.84
N LEU A 197 30.49 -43.46 -1.41
CA LEU A 197 29.50 -44.09 -2.32
C LEU A 197 28.76 -45.42 -1.92
N PRO A 198 27.60 -45.78 -2.54
CA PRO A 198 26.88 -45.17 -3.66
C PRO A 198 25.38 -44.83 -3.38
N SER A 199 24.66 -44.42 -4.42
CA SER A 199 23.23 -44.07 -4.44
C SER A 199 22.26 -45.24 -4.59
N VAL A 200 21.10 -45.19 -3.93
CA VAL A 200 19.86 -45.90 -4.30
C VAL A 200 18.67 -44.94 -4.06
N ASP A 201 17.68 -44.96 -4.95
CA ASP A 201 16.47 -44.11 -4.91
C ASP A 201 15.21 -44.97 -4.77
N LEU A 202 14.38 -44.71 -3.75
CA LEU A 202 13.04 -45.31 -3.60
C LEU A 202 12.12 -44.56 -2.60
N LEU A 203 11.48 -43.50 -3.08
CA LEU A 203 10.12 -43.05 -2.71
C LEU A 203 9.55 -43.38 -1.30
N GLY A 204 9.87 -42.54 -0.32
CA GLY A 204 8.90 -41.96 0.61
C GLY A 204 8.14 -42.83 1.62
N THR A 205 8.67 -42.97 2.84
CA THR A 205 7.89 -42.80 4.10
C THR A 205 8.82 -42.69 5.31
N GLY A 206 8.43 -41.93 6.34
CA GLY A 206 9.04 -41.96 7.67
C GLY A 206 10.37 -41.21 7.83
N ASP A 207 10.30 -39.95 8.27
CA ASP A 207 11.47 -39.23 8.78
C ASP A 207 11.97 -39.86 10.09
N ILE A 208 13.22 -40.30 10.12
CA ILE A 208 13.82 -41.07 11.24
C ILE A 208 15.32 -40.80 11.45
N PHE A 209 15.91 -39.83 10.73
CA PHE A 209 17.31 -39.45 10.88
C PHE A 209 17.45 -37.94 11.01
N GLY A 210 17.55 -37.48 12.26
CA GLY A 210 17.52 -36.07 12.66
C GLY A 210 18.72 -35.24 12.19
N PHE A 211 18.81 -34.97 10.90
CA PHE A 211 19.39 -33.72 10.43
C PHE A 211 18.44 -32.60 10.84
N SER A 212 18.91 -31.68 11.69
CA SER A 212 18.17 -30.45 11.99
C SER A 212 18.05 -29.64 10.70
N ALA A 213 16.89 -29.71 10.05
CA ALA A 213 16.57 -28.86 8.91
C ALA A 213 16.69 -27.40 9.35
N THR A 214 17.71 -26.70 8.86
CA THR A 214 17.86 -25.26 9.08
C THR A 214 16.60 -24.57 8.60
N PRO A 215 15.92 -23.76 9.42
CA PRO A 215 14.62 -23.19 9.08
C PRO A 215 14.71 -22.42 7.76
N SER A 216 14.00 -22.90 6.74
CA SER A 216 13.97 -22.27 5.43
C SER A 216 12.99 -21.10 5.44
N SER A 217 13.44 -19.95 4.92
CA SER A 217 12.56 -18.78 4.74
C SER A 217 11.36 -19.14 3.86
N TYR A 218 10.21 -18.55 4.15
CA TYR A 218 8.99 -18.79 3.39
C TYR A 218 9.22 -18.50 1.89
N THR A 219 8.91 -19.50 1.07
CA THR A 219 9.02 -19.45 -0.39
C THR A 219 7.61 -19.59 -0.96
N SER A 220 7.18 -18.62 -1.75
CA SER A 220 5.86 -18.68 -2.42
C SER A 220 5.78 -19.87 -3.38
N PRO A 221 4.60 -20.46 -3.63
CA PRO A 221 4.41 -21.43 -4.69
C PRO A 221 4.87 -20.90 -6.06
N LYS A 222 5.35 -21.78 -6.95
CA LYS A 222 5.66 -21.38 -8.33
C LYS A 222 4.38 -20.97 -9.06
N ILE A 223 4.41 -19.82 -9.72
CA ILE A 223 3.32 -19.30 -10.56
C ILE A 223 3.77 -19.26 -12.03
N CYS A 224 2.84 -19.34 -12.97
CA CYS A 224 3.17 -19.20 -14.39
C CYS A 224 3.48 -17.73 -14.72
N TRP A 225 4.67 -17.47 -15.23
CA TRP A 225 5.14 -16.14 -15.69
C TRP A 225 5.03 -15.97 -17.21
N LEU A 226 5.19 -17.05 -17.96
CA LEU A 226 5.01 -17.09 -19.41
C LEU A 226 4.26 -18.37 -19.79
N SER A 227 3.03 -18.26 -20.29
CA SER A 227 2.30 -19.43 -20.81
C SER A 227 2.87 -19.85 -22.17
N ALA A 228 2.77 -21.14 -22.47
CA ALA A 228 3.19 -21.70 -23.76
C ALA A 228 2.63 -20.94 -24.98
N ASP A 229 1.40 -20.44 -24.92
CA ASP A 229 0.77 -19.70 -26.02
C ASP A 229 1.53 -18.41 -26.35
N LYS A 230 1.96 -17.68 -25.31
CA LYS A 230 2.77 -16.45 -25.44
C LYS A 230 4.25 -16.76 -25.71
N GLY A 231 4.76 -17.87 -25.18
CA GLY A 231 6.13 -18.32 -25.37
C GLY A 231 6.40 -19.14 -26.63
N LYS A 232 5.49 -19.19 -27.61
CA LYS A 232 5.60 -20.01 -28.84
C LYS A 232 5.93 -21.49 -28.53
N GLY A 233 5.26 -22.02 -27.50
CA GLY A 233 5.45 -23.34 -26.92
C GLY A 233 6.37 -23.39 -25.70
N LEU A 234 7.10 -22.32 -25.37
CA LEU A 234 7.86 -22.23 -24.12
C LEU A 234 6.95 -21.81 -22.96
N ASP A 235 6.85 -22.66 -21.95
CA ASP A 235 6.12 -22.41 -20.72
C ASP A 235 7.13 -22.18 -19.58
N ILE A 236 6.96 -21.10 -18.81
CA ILE A 236 7.87 -20.75 -17.71
C ILE A 236 7.06 -20.47 -16.46
N SER A 237 7.23 -21.34 -15.46
CA SER A 237 6.74 -21.10 -14.11
C SER A 237 7.91 -20.79 -13.17
N GLY A 238 7.67 -20.04 -12.10
CA GLY A 238 8.73 -19.76 -11.13
C GLY A 238 8.29 -19.05 -9.85
N THR A 239 9.25 -18.91 -8.95
CA THR A 239 9.12 -18.23 -7.65
C THR A 239 10.46 -17.60 -7.25
N PHE A 240 10.49 -16.91 -6.11
CA PHE A 240 11.71 -16.39 -5.49
C PHE A 240 11.89 -17.00 -4.10
N SER A 241 13.12 -17.34 -3.76
CA SER A 241 13.51 -17.80 -2.43
C SER A 241 14.77 -17.08 -1.95
N ARG A 242 15.00 -17.06 -0.63
CA ARG A 242 16.26 -16.62 -0.05
C ARG A 242 17.00 -17.83 0.50
N ARG A 243 18.26 -18.03 0.08
CA ARG A 243 19.08 -19.19 0.46
C ARG A 243 20.51 -18.72 0.71
N ASN A 244 21.05 -19.00 1.89
CA ASN A 244 22.43 -18.67 2.29
C ASN A 244 22.79 -17.17 2.06
N GLY A 245 21.89 -16.24 2.43
CA GLY A 245 22.07 -14.80 2.22
C GLY A 245 21.87 -14.30 0.78
N GLN A 246 21.67 -15.19 -0.19
CA GLN A 246 21.48 -14.86 -1.60
C GLN A 246 20.01 -15.02 -2.02
N ILE A 247 19.54 -14.13 -2.90
CA ILE A 247 18.22 -14.24 -3.53
C ILE A 247 18.35 -15.21 -4.72
N GLN A 248 17.46 -16.18 -4.80
CA GLN A 248 17.37 -17.14 -5.90
C GLN A 248 16.06 -16.93 -6.65
N MET A 249 16.13 -16.93 -7.98
CA MET A 249 14.95 -16.97 -8.86
C MET A 249 14.80 -18.42 -9.35
N ASP A 250 13.82 -19.13 -8.81
CA ASP A 250 13.62 -20.57 -8.98
C ASP A 250 12.63 -20.82 -10.13
N PHE A 251 13.10 -21.42 -11.21
CA PHE A 251 12.34 -21.65 -12.45
C PHE A 251 11.93 -23.11 -12.65
N THR A 252 10.89 -23.29 -13.46
CA THR A 252 10.54 -24.52 -14.18
C THR A 252 10.29 -24.14 -15.64
N PHE A 253 11.24 -24.47 -16.52
CA PHE A 253 11.10 -24.28 -17.96
C PHE A 253 10.47 -25.55 -18.56
N THR A 254 9.38 -25.44 -19.30
CA THR A 254 8.75 -26.58 -19.97
C THR A 254 8.56 -26.28 -21.46
N ASN A 255 9.16 -27.11 -22.31
CA ASN A 255 9.00 -26.99 -23.75
C ASN A 255 7.76 -27.81 -24.19
N LYS A 256 6.68 -27.13 -24.58
CA LYS A 256 5.47 -27.72 -25.18
C LYS A 256 5.44 -27.58 -26.71
N ALA A 257 6.53 -27.13 -27.33
CA ALA A 257 6.67 -27.07 -28.79
C ALA A 257 7.14 -28.41 -29.37
N MET A 258 6.94 -28.60 -30.68
CA MET A 258 7.39 -29.77 -31.44
C MET A 258 8.88 -29.72 -31.84
N GLN A 259 9.65 -28.75 -31.35
CA GLN A 259 11.07 -28.55 -31.68
C GLN A 259 11.92 -28.32 -30.41
N PRO A 260 13.19 -28.75 -30.40
CA PRO A 260 14.07 -28.56 -29.24
C PRO A 260 14.46 -27.08 -29.07
N MET A 261 14.49 -26.61 -27.82
CA MET A 261 14.89 -25.25 -27.48
C MET A 261 16.35 -25.21 -27.00
N LEU A 262 17.08 -24.18 -27.42
CA LEU A 262 18.53 -24.01 -27.28
C LEU A 262 18.90 -22.55 -27.02
N GLY A 263 20.13 -22.30 -26.56
CA GLY A 263 20.68 -20.95 -26.47
C GLY A 263 19.95 -20.05 -25.47
N PHE A 264 19.48 -20.61 -24.36
CA PHE A 264 18.79 -19.87 -23.30
C PHE A 264 19.69 -18.79 -22.69
N ALA A 265 19.18 -17.56 -22.65
CA ALA A 265 19.81 -16.43 -21.97
C ALA A 265 18.75 -15.56 -21.30
N LEU A 266 19.08 -14.94 -20.17
CA LEU A 266 18.17 -14.11 -19.39
C LEU A 266 18.80 -12.74 -19.10
N GLN A 267 17.99 -11.69 -19.23
CA GLN A 267 18.31 -10.34 -18.80
C GLN A 267 17.18 -9.79 -17.93
N LEU A 268 17.54 -9.14 -16.82
CA LEU A 268 16.60 -8.36 -16.01
C LEU A 268 16.66 -6.89 -16.45
N ASN A 269 15.53 -6.20 -16.45
CA ASN A 269 15.53 -4.74 -16.58
C ASN A 269 15.96 -4.08 -15.26
N LYS A 270 16.28 -2.78 -15.31
CA LYS A 270 16.48 -1.97 -14.10
C LYS A 270 15.24 -2.04 -13.22
N ASN A 271 15.43 -2.06 -11.91
CA ASN A 271 14.37 -2.29 -10.93
C ASN A 271 14.71 -1.66 -9.56
N SER A 272 13.71 -1.54 -8.68
CA SER A 272 13.81 -0.72 -7.45
C SER A 272 14.86 -1.20 -6.45
N PHE A 273 15.26 -2.48 -6.53
CA PHE A 273 16.20 -3.12 -5.60
C PHE A 273 17.52 -3.52 -6.28
N GLY A 274 17.76 -3.09 -7.52
CA GLY A 274 19.01 -3.37 -8.25
C GLY A 274 19.23 -4.86 -8.52
N LEU A 275 18.18 -5.68 -8.63
CA LEU A 275 18.31 -7.11 -8.92
C LEU A 275 18.97 -7.31 -10.29
N THR A 276 20.03 -8.12 -10.31
CA THR A 276 20.75 -8.54 -11.51
C THR A 276 21.17 -10.01 -11.39
N PRO A 277 21.23 -10.80 -12.48
CA PRO A 277 21.81 -12.14 -12.45
C PRO A 277 23.27 -12.09 -11.99
N SER A 278 23.62 -12.94 -11.02
CA SER A 278 25.00 -13.08 -10.51
C SER A 278 25.74 -14.31 -11.07
N GLY A 279 25.05 -15.12 -11.88
CA GLY A 279 25.61 -16.25 -12.61
C GLY A 279 24.80 -16.56 -13.88
N PRO A 280 25.31 -17.42 -14.78
CA PRO A 280 24.64 -17.81 -16.02
C PRO A 280 23.46 -18.77 -15.77
N LEU A 281 22.36 -18.57 -16.51
CA LEU A 281 21.15 -19.40 -16.44
C LEU A 281 21.42 -20.86 -16.85
N GLN A 282 21.22 -21.80 -15.91
CA GLN A 282 21.50 -23.24 -16.10
C GLN A 282 20.28 -24.03 -16.60
N VAL A 283 19.77 -23.69 -17.79
CA VAL A 283 18.75 -24.50 -18.48
C VAL A 283 19.41 -25.61 -19.29
N MET A 284 18.91 -26.84 -19.17
CA MET A 284 19.37 -27.97 -19.97
C MET A 284 19.24 -27.67 -21.47
N THR A 285 20.30 -27.92 -22.22
CA THR A 285 20.42 -27.53 -23.64
C THR A 285 20.89 -28.72 -24.49
N PRO A 286 20.09 -29.17 -25.49
CA PRO A 286 18.72 -28.75 -25.80
C PRO A 286 17.71 -29.12 -24.70
N LEU A 287 16.63 -28.35 -24.59
CA LEU A 287 15.40 -28.71 -23.88
C LEU A 287 14.44 -29.41 -24.88
N PRO A 288 14.23 -30.73 -24.80
CA PRO A 288 13.44 -31.48 -25.79
C PRO A 288 11.95 -31.13 -25.77
N PRO A 289 11.22 -31.42 -26.87
CA PRO A 289 9.75 -31.40 -26.89
C PRO A 289 9.12 -32.19 -25.74
N ASN A 290 8.09 -31.60 -25.13
CA ASN A 290 7.32 -32.12 -24.00
C ASN A 290 8.13 -32.40 -22.72
N MET A 291 9.30 -31.77 -22.55
CA MET A 291 10.14 -31.93 -21.36
C MET A 291 10.19 -30.66 -20.50
N SER A 292 10.21 -30.87 -19.18
CA SER A 292 10.43 -29.85 -18.15
C SER A 292 11.86 -29.91 -17.60
N HIS A 293 12.41 -28.76 -17.20
CA HIS A 293 13.69 -28.62 -16.51
C HIS A 293 13.58 -27.57 -15.40
N GLU A 294 14.02 -27.93 -14.20
CA GLU A 294 14.06 -27.05 -13.03
C GLU A 294 15.47 -26.43 -12.88
N CYS A 295 15.56 -25.13 -12.60
CA CYS A 295 16.85 -24.51 -12.26
C CYS A 295 16.67 -23.25 -11.40
N SER A 296 17.68 -22.95 -10.58
CA SER A 296 17.76 -21.73 -9.76
C SER A 296 18.77 -20.77 -10.38
N LEU A 297 18.39 -19.49 -10.52
CA LEU A 297 19.27 -18.42 -10.94
C LEU A 297 19.64 -17.54 -9.73
N PRO A 298 20.92 -17.50 -9.32
CA PRO A 298 21.34 -16.65 -8.22
C PRO A 298 21.34 -15.17 -8.62
N LEU A 299 20.67 -14.33 -7.86
CA LEU A 299 20.58 -12.88 -8.05
C LEU A 299 21.44 -12.12 -7.02
N ALA A 300 21.93 -10.95 -7.43
CA ALA A 300 22.56 -9.95 -6.57
C ALA A 300 21.81 -8.61 -6.68
N THR A 301 21.90 -7.76 -5.66
CA THR A 301 21.25 -6.44 -5.59
C THR A 301 22.23 -5.29 -5.87
N SER A 302 23.20 -5.52 -6.75
CA SER A 302 24.26 -4.59 -7.16
C SER A 302 24.10 -4.06 -8.59
N GLY A 303 22.97 -4.35 -9.24
CA GLY A 303 22.62 -3.87 -10.57
C GLY A 303 22.11 -2.44 -10.59
N ALA A 304 21.82 -1.93 -11.79
CA ALA A 304 21.33 -0.57 -11.99
C ALA A 304 19.90 -0.41 -11.45
N ILE A 305 19.72 0.53 -10.52
CA ILE A 305 18.44 0.81 -9.87
C ILE A 305 17.57 1.72 -10.75
N GLN A 306 16.27 1.42 -10.80
CA GLN A 306 15.21 2.29 -11.31
C GLN A 306 13.93 1.97 -10.54
N ARG A 307 13.27 2.97 -9.94
CA ARG A 307 12.00 2.74 -9.24
C ARG A 307 10.94 2.26 -10.24
N MET A 308 10.28 1.17 -9.88
CA MET A 308 9.18 0.57 -10.61
C MET A 308 7.86 0.85 -9.89
N GLU A 309 6.75 0.74 -10.62
CA GLU A 309 5.41 0.70 -10.04
C GLU A 309 4.72 -0.61 -10.50
N PRO A 310 4.17 -1.45 -9.59
CA PRO A 310 4.42 -1.42 -8.15
C PRO A 310 5.91 -1.64 -7.82
N LEU A 311 6.34 -1.16 -6.64
CA LEU A 311 7.74 -1.10 -6.21
C LEU A 311 8.55 -2.39 -6.42
N ASN A 312 7.95 -3.56 -6.19
CA ASN A 312 8.56 -4.88 -6.27
C ASN A 312 8.31 -5.62 -7.60
N ASN A 313 7.86 -4.91 -8.64
CA ASN A 313 7.73 -5.42 -10.00
C ASN A 313 9.12 -5.62 -10.65
N LEU A 314 9.31 -6.76 -11.31
CA LEU A 314 10.55 -7.13 -12.02
C LEU A 314 10.21 -7.55 -13.45
N GLN A 315 10.71 -6.77 -14.41
CA GLN A 315 10.64 -7.08 -15.84
C GLN A 315 11.80 -7.98 -16.26
N VAL A 316 11.48 -9.04 -17.01
CA VAL A 316 12.39 -10.12 -17.40
C VAL A 316 12.33 -10.34 -18.91
N ALA A 317 13.49 -10.44 -19.55
CA ALA A 317 13.64 -10.89 -20.92
C ALA A 317 14.34 -12.24 -20.94
N ILE A 318 13.76 -13.24 -21.61
CA ILE A 318 14.36 -14.57 -21.82
C ILE A 318 14.41 -14.86 -23.32
N LYS A 319 15.63 -15.06 -23.81
CA LYS A 319 15.93 -15.46 -25.18
C LYS A 319 16.14 -16.97 -25.28
N ASN A 320 15.74 -17.56 -26.40
CA ASN A 320 16.24 -18.87 -26.86
C ASN A 320 16.57 -18.82 -28.37
N ASN A 321 16.59 -19.98 -29.03
CA ASN A 321 16.79 -20.15 -30.48
C ASN A 321 15.55 -19.86 -31.34
N ILE A 322 14.39 -19.60 -30.73
CA ILE A 322 13.13 -19.30 -31.41
C ILE A 322 12.88 -17.79 -31.40
N ASP A 323 12.96 -17.15 -30.22
CA ASP A 323 12.69 -15.72 -30.06
C ASP A 323 13.26 -15.12 -28.75
N VAL A 324 12.96 -13.85 -28.50
CA VAL A 324 13.07 -13.19 -27.19
C VAL A 324 11.68 -12.95 -26.60
N PHE A 325 11.42 -13.54 -25.45
CA PHE A 325 10.15 -13.41 -24.73
C PHE A 325 10.30 -12.47 -23.54
N TYR A 326 9.25 -11.69 -23.26
CA TYR A 326 9.22 -10.72 -22.17
C TYR A 326 8.06 -11.03 -21.22
N PHE A 327 8.30 -10.90 -19.92
CA PHE A 327 7.26 -10.98 -18.90
C PHE A 327 7.60 -10.09 -17.69
N ALA A 328 6.59 -9.84 -16.87
CA ALA A 328 6.73 -9.17 -15.57
C ALA A 328 6.38 -10.15 -14.45
N CYS A 329 7.06 -10.02 -13.31
CA CYS A 329 6.81 -10.84 -12.13
C CYS A 329 6.97 -9.99 -10.86
N VAL A 330 6.21 -10.31 -9.81
CA VAL A 330 6.24 -9.59 -8.54
C VAL A 330 7.14 -10.33 -7.57
N VAL A 331 8.16 -9.65 -7.04
CA VAL A 331 9.12 -10.25 -6.09
C VAL A 331 8.56 -10.17 -4.66
N PRO A 332 8.37 -11.30 -3.95
CA PRO A 332 7.92 -11.28 -2.55
C PRO A 332 8.89 -10.51 -1.65
N MET A 333 8.39 -9.53 -0.89
CA MET A 333 9.25 -8.60 -0.15
C MET A 333 10.21 -9.29 0.85
N ASN A 334 9.83 -10.43 1.40
CA ASN A 334 10.63 -11.18 2.37
C ASN A 334 11.97 -11.70 1.83
N VAL A 335 12.15 -11.86 0.50
CA VAL A 335 13.46 -12.27 -0.03
C VAL A 335 14.53 -11.17 0.06
N TYR A 336 14.10 -9.90 0.16
CA TYR A 336 14.98 -8.75 0.39
C TYR A 336 15.37 -8.55 1.87
N PHE A 337 14.79 -9.31 2.81
CA PHE A 337 15.09 -9.16 4.23
C PHE A 337 16.43 -9.84 4.55
N THR A 338 17.38 -9.08 5.06
CA THR A 338 18.77 -9.52 5.29
C THR A 338 18.99 -10.07 6.69
N GLU A 339 19.97 -10.97 6.81
CA GLU A 339 20.37 -11.62 8.05
C GLU A 339 20.91 -10.61 9.09
N GLU A 340 21.35 -9.43 8.64
CA GLU A 340 21.75 -8.29 9.47
C GLU A 340 20.55 -7.45 9.95
N GLY A 341 19.32 -7.99 9.92
CA GLY A 341 18.08 -7.31 10.34
C GLY A 341 17.89 -7.15 11.86
N GLN A 342 18.78 -7.68 12.69
CA GLN A 342 18.70 -7.57 14.14
C GLN A 342 19.30 -6.24 14.63
N MET A 343 18.46 -5.32 15.11
CA MET A 343 18.90 -4.05 15.69
C MET A 343 19.21 -4.19 17.19
N ASP A 344 20.25 -3.50 17.69
CA ASP A 344 20.48 -3.41 19.14
C ASP A 344 19.31 -2.70 19.85
N LYS A 345 18.97 -3.16 21.05
CA LYS A 345 17.82 -2.67 21.83
C LYS A 345 17.91 -1.19 22.22
N ARG A 346 19.11 -0.63 22.42
CA ARG A 346 19.29 0.80 22.70
C ARG A 346 19.14 1.63 21.43
N VAL A 347 19.70 1.14 20.31
CA VAL A 347 19.54 1.77 18.99
C VAL A 347 18.06 1.78 18.58
N PHE A 348 17.37 0.65 18.71
CA PHE A 348 15.92 0.54 18.44
C PHE A 348 15.11 1.57 19.22
N LEU A 349 15.31 1.69 20.53
CA LEU A 349 14.59 2.64 21.38
C LEU A 349 14.90 4.11 21.03
N ALA A 350 16.12 4.41 20.58
CA ALA A 350 16.48 5.73 20.10
C ALA A 350 15.81 6.03 18.74
N THR A 351 15.95 5.13 17.76
CA THR A 351 15.36 5.28 16.43
C THR A 351 13.84 5.38 16.48
N TRP A 352 13.17 4.58 17.32
CA TRP A 352 11.71 4.57 17.48
C TRP A 352 11.16 5.87 18.08
N LYS A 353 11.81 6.41 19.13
CA LYS A 353 11.40 7.71 19.74
C LYS A 353 11.58 8.91 18.81
N ASP A 354 12.46 8.79 17.83
CA ASP A 354 12.82 9.82 16.88
C ASP A 354 11.97 9.73 15.58
N ILE A 355 10.89 8.93 15.58
CA ILE A 355 9.88 8.91 14.51
C ILE A 355 8.61 9.65 14.97
N PRO A 356 8.13 10.67 14.23
CA PRO A 356 6.87 11.34 14.53
C PRO A 356 5.68 10.37 14.48
N ALA A 357 4.76 10.46 15.45
CA ALA A 357 3.58 9.59 15.51
C ALA A 357 2.66 9.73 14.28
N GLN A 358 2.61 10.91 13.64
CA GLN A 358 1.86 11.15 12.40
C GLN A 358 2.35 10.30 11.21
N ASN A 359 3.55 9.72 11.31
CA ASN A 359 4.12 8.85 10.30
C ASN A 359 3.75 7.37 10.50
N GLU A 360 3.12 6.98 11.62
CA GLU A 360 2.73 5.59 11.84
C GLU A 360 1.56 5.17 10.93
N VAL A 361 1.71 4.05 10.22
CA VAL A 361 0.60 3.40 9.52
C VAL A 361 0.26 2.10 10.21
N GLN A 362 -1.01 1.94 10.56
CA GLN A 362 -1.53 0.73 11.20
C GLN A 362 -2.29 -0.13 10.18
N PHE A 363 -2.03 -1.43 10.22
CA PHE A 363 -2.69 -2.44 9.40
C PHE A 363 -3.30 -3.50 10.30
N THR A 364 -4.52 -3.97 10.01
CA THR A 364 -5.16 -5.06 10.77
C THR A 364 -5.14 -6.34 9.94
N LEU A 365 -4.41 -7.34 10.43
CA LEU A 365 -4.33 -8.68 9.85
C LEU A 365 -5.39 -9.58 10.51
N SER A 366 -6.50 -9.81 9.81
CA SER A 366 -7.63 -10.60 10.32
C SER A 366 -7.45 -12.11 10.09
N ASN A 367 -8.22 -12.92 10.83
CA ASN A 367 -8.30 -14.39 10.70
C ASN A 367 -6.99 -15.16 11.00
N LEU A 368 -6.10 -14.60 11.83
CA LEU A 368 -4.86 -15.23 12.26
C LEU A 368 -5.04 -15.99 13.59
N GLN A 369 -5.10 -17.33 13.50
CA GLN A 369 -5.04 -18.22 14.67
C GLN A 369 -3.59 -18.59 15.01
N CYS A 370 -2.84 -17.66 15.59
CA CYS A 370 -1.48 -17.91 16.08
C CYS A 370 -1.26 -17.26 17.46
N ASN A 371 -0.41 -17.88 18.27
CA ASN A 371 0.09 -17.26 19.50
C ASN A 371 1.31 -16.37 19.19
N ALA A 372 1.66 -15.48 20.12
CA ALA A 372 2.74 -14.53 19.91
C ALA A 372 4.10 -15.22 19.65
N ASP A 373 4.36 -16.36 20.29
CA ASP A 373 5.66 -17.03 20.17
C ASP A 373 5.83 -17.73 18.81
N ALA A 374 4.77 -18.30 18.22
CA ALA A 374 4.79 -18.76 16.83
C ALA A 374 4.86 -17.61 15.82
N VAL A 375 4.35 -16.41 16.15
CA VAL A 375 4.58 -15.20 15.35
C VAL A 375 6.04 -14.78 15.42
N VAL A 376 6.66 -14.76 16.61
CA VAL A 376 8.10 -14.50 16.79
C VAL A 376 8.93 -15.49 15.97
N GLU A 377 8.66 -16.79 16.08
CA GLU A 377 9.39 -17.81 15.34
C GLU A 377 9.23 -17.63 13.82
N LYS A 378 7.99 -17.54 13.31
CA LYS A 378 7.71 -17.41 11.87
C LYS A 378 8.27 -16.13 11.26
N MET A 379 8.31 -15.03 12.01
CA MET A 379 8.98 -13.79 11.61
C MET A 379 10.51 -13.97 11.60
N GLN A 380 11.06 -14.62 12.62
CA GLN A 380 12.49 -14.88 12.75
C GLN A 380 13.04 -15.81 11.65
N GLN A 381 12.25 -16.80 11.22
CA GLN A 381 12.51 -17.66 10.06
C GLN A 381 12.59 -16.87 8.72
N ASN A 382 12.10 -15.63 8.70
CA ASN A 382 12.05 -14.76 7.52
C ASN A 382 12.89 -13.49 7.69
N ASN A 383 13.93 -13.51 8.53
CA ASN A 383 14.80 -12.35 8.80
C ASN A 383 14.07 -11.11 9.35
N VAL A 384 12.99 -11.31 10.11
CA VAL A 384 12.31 -10.26 10.89
C VAL A 384 12.50 -10.55 12.39
N PHE A 385 13.29 -9.72 13.05
CA PHE A 385 13.88 -10.03 14.36
C PHE A 385 13.10 -9.36 15.48
N THR A 386 12.71 -10.10 16.52
CA THR A 386 11.98 -9.53 17.68
C THR A 386 12.97 -9.00 18.71
N ILE A 387 13.00 -7.68 18.90
CA ILE A 387 13.93 -6.94 19.76
C ILE A 387 13.40 -6.79 21.19
N ALA A 388 12.07 -6.78 21.36
CA ALA A 388 11.43 -6.88 22.67
C ALA A 388 10.02 -7.51 22.56
N LYS A 389 9.65 -8.30 23.57
CA LYS A 389 8.27 -8.70 23.87
C LYS A 389 7.85 -7.99 25.17
N ARG A 390 6.62 -7.48 25.21
CA ARG A 390 5.95 -6.96 26.42
C ARG A 390 4.54 -7.53 26.47
N ASN A 391 4.00 -7.75 27.68
CA ASN A 391 2.56 -7.94 27.85
C ASN A 391 1.98 -6.68 28.51
N VAL A 392 0.91 -6.14 27.93
CA VAL A 392 0.25 -4.90 28.38
C VAL A 392 -1.26 -5.18 28.38
N GLU A 393 -1.90 -5.10 29.55
CA GLU A 393 -3.34 -5.38 29.71
C GLU A 393 -3.78 -6.75 29.14
N GLY A 394 -2.89 -7.76 29.22
CA GLY A 394 -3.11 -9.09 28.66
C GLY A 394 -2.79 -9.24 27.17
N GLN A 395 -2.44 -8.16 26.48
CA GLN A 395 -2.08 -8.15 25.05
C GLN A 395 -0.56 -8.28 24.88
N ASP A 396 -0.11 -9.18 24.00
CA ASP A 396 1.31 -9.33 23.67
C ASP A 396 1.71 -8.31 22.60
N MET A 397 2.64 -7.43 22.97
CA MET A 397 3.25 -6.40 22.13
C MET A 397 4.65 -6.87 21.71
N LEU A 398 4.87 -7.06 20.40
CA LEU A 398 6.14 -7.48 19.81
C LEU A 398 6.79 -6.31 19.06
N TYR A 399 7.98 -5.91 19.47
CA TYR A 399 8.79 -4.89 18.80
C TYR A 399 9.79 -5.59 17.89
N GLN A 400 9.71 -5.31 16.59
CA GLN A 400 10.46 -6.01 15.54
C GLN A 400 11.27 -5.06 14.67
N SER A 401 12.41 -5.55 14.17
CA SER A 401 13.24 -4.88 13.17
C SER A 401 13.58 -5.82 12.02
N LEU A 402 13.73 -5.25 10.82
CA LEU A 402 14.31 -5.91 9.66
C LEU A 402 15.15 -4.90 8.87
N LYS A 403 16.05 -5.41 8.03
CA LYS A 403 16.93 -4.61 7.18
C LYS A 403 16.85 -5.12 5.74
N LEU A 404 16.54 -4.24 4.80
CA LEU A 404 16.44 -4.55 3.37
C LEU A 404 17.83 -4.60 2.72
N THR A 405 17.95 -5.29 1.57
CA THR A 405 19.19 -5.40 0.78
C THR A 405 19.78 -4.07 0.30
N ASN A 406 18.98 -3.00 0.25
CA ASN A 406 19.43 -1.64 -0.06
C ASN A 406 19.89 -0.84 1.19
N GLY A 407 19.99 -1.50 2.36
CA GLY A 407 20.44 -0.90 3.62
C GLY A 407 19.35 -0.20 4.43
N ILE A 408 18.12 -0.11 3.91
CA ILE A 408 16.98 0.48 4.63
C ILE A 408 16.59 -0.38 5.84
N TRP A 409 16.45 0.25 7.00
CA TRP A 409 15.86 -0.36 8.19
C TRP A 409 14.35 -0.12 8.21
N VAL A 410 13.58 -1.17 8.50
CA VAL A 410 12.15 -1.06 8.80
C VAL A 410 11.94 -1.56 10.23
N LEU A 411 11.21 -0.78 11.01
CA LEU A 411 10.77 -1.14 12.36
C LEU A 411 9.25 -1.37 12.32
N ASN A 412 8.77 -2.27 13.16
CA ASN A 412 7.34 -2.55 13.30
C ASN A 412 6.98 -2.98 14.73
N GLU A 413 5.78 -2.64 15.16
CA GLU A 413 5.15 -3.15 16.38
C GLU A 413 3.99 -4.07 15.97
N LEU A 414 3.86 -5.25 16.59
CA LEU A 414 2.69 -6.11 16.46
C LEU A 414 1.97 -6.20 17.80
N LYS A 415 0.66 -6.00 17.77
CA LYS A 415 -0.25 -6.07 18.90
C LYS A 415 -1.16 -7.29 18.74
N ILE A 416 -0.95 -8.28 19.60
CA ILE A 416 -1.61 -9.59 19.57
C ILE A 416 -2.48 -9.72 20.83
N GLN A 417 -3.80 -9.73 20.65
CA GLN A 417 -4.74 -9.93 21.76
C GLN A 417 -5.15 -11.41 21.85
N PRO A 418 -4.90 -12.11 22.97
CA PRO A 418 -5.32 -13.51 23.13
C PRO A 418 -6.82 -13.71 22.89
N GLY A 419 -7.16 -14.69 22.05
CA GLY A 419 -8.55 -14.99 21.67
C GLY A 419 -9.13 -14.09 20.57
N ASN A 420 -8.45 -13.01 20.16
CA ASN A 420 -8.83 -12.20 19.01
C ASN A 420 -8.11 -12.74 17.76
N PRO A 421 -8.82 -13.07 16.65
CA PRO A 421 -8.18 -13.49 15.41
C PRO A 421 -7.53 -12.33 14.62
N ASN A 422 -7.60 -11.10 15.13
CA ASN A 422 -7.04 -9.92 14.45
C ASN A 422 -5.76 -9.46 15.16
N ILE A 423 -4.67 -9.32 14.40
CA ILE A 423 -3.40 -8.75 14.84
C ILE A 423 -3.24 -7.36 14.23
N THR A 424 -3.02 -6.34 15.04
CA THR A 424 -2.68 -4.99 14.55
C THR A 424 -1.17 -4.89 14.37
N VAL A 425 -0.73 -4.34 13.23
CA VAL A 425 0.67 -4.12 12.87
C VAL A 425 0.89 -2.64 12.60
N SER A 426 1.67 -1.99 13.45
CA SER A 426 2.08 -0.60 13.31
C SER A 426 3.44 -0.51 12.63
N VAL A 427 3.52 0.24 11.53
CA VAL A 427 4.75 0.48 10.76
C VAL A 427 5.03 1.99 10.70
N PRO A 428 5.98 2.52 11.49
CA PRO A 428 6.39 3.91 11.40
C PRO A 428 7.07 4.28 10.07
N LYS A 429 6.46 5.18 9.27
CA LYS A 429 7.03 5.76 8.04
C LYS A 429 8.20 6.69 8.34
N ARG A 430 9.36 6.13 8.66
CA ARG A 430 10.65 6.85 8.50
C ARG A 430 11.43 6.37 7.29
N TYR A 431 11.22 5.12 6.88
CA TYR A 431 11.85 4.51 5.71
C TYR A 431 10.91 3.58 4.92
N THR A 432 9.59 3.79 5.01
CA THR A 432 8.65 3.13 4.10
C THR A 432 8.98 3.58 2.68
N LEU A 433 9.38 2.63 1.84
CA LEU A 433 9.53 2.86 0.41
C LEU A 433 8.14 3.16 -0.17
N VAL A 434 7.93 4.43 -0.50
CA VAL A 434 6.86 4.91 -1.39
C VAL A 434 7.23 4.54 -2.81
#